data_AF-A0A934U316-F1
#
_entry.id   AF-A0A934U316-F1
#
_cell.length_a   1.000
_cell.length_b   1.000
_cell.length_c   1.000
_cell.angle_alpha   90.00
_cell.angle_beta   90.00
_cell.angle_gamma   90.00
#
_symmetry.space_group_name_H-M   'P 1'
#
loop_
_entity.id
_entity.type
_entity.pdbx_description
1 polymer ?
#
loop_
_entity_poly.entity_id
_entity_poly.type
_entity_poly.pdbx_seq_one_letter_code
_entity_poly.pdbx_strand_id
1 'polypeptide(L)'
;MRYFIDFEASQFAEEIISVGCVDESGRSFYSLVRPKKPKKVTDFITKLTGITREEVLSAPEADEVFARFYDWLDKSEALKFYCYGDCDRRFALNTVVTVTDFSAQTALSLIIANIVDFSVELRRHFKMKRSIGLAKAVSYYRGEEIVQRHNSLDDAVYLREVFFRSRSEVIDKCPFEEELPSPADIVHTGKRSVVALRDEFEITFASCGKAAEWLSQTQLKKKLTVREKQNISNKISLAMERDKPYSGFIWRRNKQ
;
A
#
# COMPACT_ATOMS: atom_id res chain seq x y z
N MET A 1 -21.44 -13.81 -3.30
CA MET A 1 -20.11 -14.39 -3.58
C MET A 1 -18.98 -13.51 -3.04
N ARG A 2 -18.02 -14.10 -2.32
CA ARG A 2 -16.80 -13.42 -1.82
C ARG A 2 -15.59 -13.74 -2.71
N TYR A 3 -14.78 -12.72 -2.96
CA TYR A 3 -13.53 -12.79 -3.70
C TYR A 3 -12.41 -12.22 -2.85
N PHE A 4 -11.22 -12.81 -2.92
CA PHE A 4 -10.00 -12.35 -2.26
C PHE A 4 -9.06 -11.93 -3.36
N ILE A 5 -8.69 -10.65 -3.39
CA ILE A 5 -7.98 -10.03 -4.50
C ILE A 5 -6.73 -9.32 -4.00
N ASP A 6 -5.68 -9.40 -4.80
CA ASP A 6 -4.45 -8.66 -4.63
C ASP A 6 -3.93 -8.22 -6.01
N PHE A 7 -3.30 -7.05 -6.03
CA PHE A 7 -2.66 -6.51 -7.23
C PHE A 7 -1.20 -6.15 -6.95
N GLU A 8 -0.35 -6.51 -7.90
CA GLU A 8 0.95 -5.85 -8.02
C GLU A 8 0.83 -4.68 -9.00
N ALA A 9 1.53 -3.58 -8.70
CA ALA A 9 1.45 -2.36 -9.49
C ALA A 9 2.83 -1.76 -9.80
N SER A 10 2.89 -0.97 -10.86
CA SER A 10 4.08 -0.22 -11.23
C SER A 10 4.41 0.89 -10.22
N GLN A 11 5.70 1.12 -9.96
CA GLN A 11 6.18 2.00 -8.88
C GLN A 11 5.65 3.44 -8.93
N PHE A 12 5.50 4.03 -10.12
CA PHE A 12 5.20 5.46 -10.26
C PHE A 12 3.80 5.75 -10.78
N ALA A 13 3.32 4.96 -11.74
CA ALA A 13 1.99 5.16 -12.30
C ALA A 13 0.93 4.43 -11.48
N GLU A 14 1.33 3.48 -10.64
CA GLU A 14 0.41 2.64 -9.86
C GLU A 14 -0.64 1.96 -10.76
N GLU A 15 -0.28 1.74 -12.02
CA GLU A 15 -1.01 0.88 -12.97
C GLU A 15 -0.74 -0.57 -12.60
N ILE A 16 -1.80 -1.39 -12.60
CA ILE A 16 -1.75 -2.82 -12.29
C ILE A 16 -0.85 -3.53 -13.31
N ILE A 17 0.06 -4.37 -12.81
CA ILE A 17 0.95 -5.23 -13.59
C ILE A 17 0.71 -6.72 -13.35
N SER A 18 -0.01 -7.08 -12.29
CA SER A 18 -0.49 -8.43 -12.01
C SER A 18 -1.79 -8.39 -11.24
N VAL A 19 -2.71 -9.30 -11.55
CA VAL A 19 -3.93 -9.54 -10.79
C VAL A 19 -3.95 -10.98 -10.30
N GLY A 20 -4.16 -11.17 -9.00
CA GLY A 20 -4.47 -12.45 -8.40
C GLY A 20 -5.81 -12.36 -7.69
N CYS A 21 -6.67 -13.33 -7.91
CA CYS A 21 -7.97 -13.39 -7.26
C CYS A 21 -8.36 -14.84 -7.00
N VAL A 22 -8.95 -15.09 -5.83
CA VAL A 22 -9.52 -16.40 -5.48
C VAL A 22 -10.93 -16.19 -4.96
N ASP A 23 -11.90 -16.98 -5.42
CA ASP A 23 -13.25 -16.93 -4.86
C ASP A 23 -13.38 -17.78 -3.59
N GLU A 24 -14.50 -17.68 -2.88
CA GLU A 24 -14.71 -18.46 -1.66
C GLU A 24 -14.69 -19.98 -1.87
N SER A 25 -15.04 -20.47 -3.08
CA SER A 25 -14.96 -21.89 -3.43
C SER A 25 -13.53 -22.37 -3.70
N GLY A 26 -12.60 -21.45 -3.92
CA GLY A 26 -11.20 -21.74 -4.23
C GLY A 26 -10.85 -21.70 -5.73
N ARG A 27 -11.77 -21.29 -6.60
CA ARG A 27 -11.41 -21.03 -8.00
C ARG A 27 -10.51 -19.80 -8.04
N SER A 28 -9.48 -19.85 -8.88
CA SER A 28 -8.50 -18.78 -9.02
C SER A 28 -8.56 -18.12 -10.39
N PHE A 29 -8.27 -16.83 -10.41
CA PHE A 29 -7.92 -16.07 -11.59
C PHE A 29 -6.55 -15.43 -11.38
N TYR A 30 -5.68 -15.55 -12.38
CA TYR A 30 -4.39 -14.90 -12.39
C TYR A 30 -4.04 -14.41 -13.78
N SER A 31 -3.45 -13.21 -13.86
CA SER A 31 -2.89 -12.69 -15.10
C SER A 31 -1.87 -11.60 -14.81
N LEU A 32 -0.77 -11.62 -15.56
CA LEU A 32 0.03 -10.41 -15.75
C LEU A 32 -0.77 -9.40 -16.58
N VAL A 33 -0.42 -8.13 -16.42
CA VAL A 33 -1.06 -6.99 -17.10
C VAL A 33 0.01 -6.08 -17.67
N ARG A 34 -0.11 -5.76 -18.96
CA ARG A 34 0.72 -4.75 -19.60
C ARG A 34 0.15 -3.35 -19.29
N PRO A 35 0.86 -2.50 -18.53
CA PRO A 35 0.42 -1.13 -18.28
C PRO A 35 0.57 -0.29 -19.56
N LYS A 36 -0.23 0.77 -19.72
CA LYS A 36 -0.13 1.63 -20.91
C LYS A 36 1.20 2.38 -20.99
N LYS A 37 1.88 2.56 -19.85
CA LYS A 37 3.20 3.22 -19.77
C LYS A 37 4.29 2.25 -19.29
N PRO A 38 4.73 1.29 -20.12
CA PRO A 38 5.62 0.21 -19.69
C PRO A 38 7.07 0.63 -19.42
N LYS A 39 7.48 1.89 -19.69
CA LYS A 39 8.81 2.43 -19.33
C LYS A 39 9.06 2.52 -17.80
N LYS A 40 8.15 2.01 -16.98
CA LYS A 40 8.07 2.28 -15.53
C LYS A 40 8.18 1.04 -14.63
N VAL A 41 8.39 -0.16 -15.18
CA VAL A 41 8.83 -1.31 -14.38
C VAL A 41 10.32 -1.14 -14.13
N THR A 42 10.69 -0.93 -12.87
CA THR A 42 12.06 -0.72 -12.41
C THR A 42 12.62 -2.01 -11.83
N ASP A 43 13.95 -2.14 -11.76
CA ASP A 43 14.62 -3.26 -11.10
C ASP A 43 14.15 -3.47 -9.64
N PHE A 44 13.71 -2.39 -8.99
CA PHE A 44 13.11 -2.46 -7.66
C PHE A 44 11.82 -3.29 -7.66
N ILE A 45 10.89 -3.01 -8.59
CA ILE A 45 9.64 -3.77 -8.71
C ILE A 45 9.93 -5.22 -9.09
N THR A 46 10.85 -5.46 -10.02
CA THR A 46 11.24 -6.83 -10.40
C THR A 46 11.86 -7.61 -9.24
N LYS A 47 12.69 -6.98 -8.40
CA LYS A 47 13.21 -7.63 -7.18
C LYS A 47 12.11 -7.90 -6.15
N LEU A 48 11.11 -7.02 -6.08
CA LEU A 48 10.02 -7.13 -5.12
C LEU A 48 9.06 -8.28 -5.49
N THR A 49 8.59 -8.30 -6.75
CA THR A 49 7.50 -9.17 -7.22
C THR A 49 7.97 -10.37 -8.05
N GLY A 50 9.24 -10.38 -8.46
CA GLY A 50 9.78 -11.34 -9.43
C GLY A 50 9.38 -11.06 -10.88
N ILE A 51 8.49 -10.10 -11.14
CA ILE A 51 7.96 -9.83 -12.47
C ILE A 51 8.98 -9.02 -13.28
N THR A 52 9.45 -9.58 -14.39
CA THR A 52 10.41 -8.94 -15.29
C THR A 52 9.74 -7.95 -16.24
N ARG A 53 10.56 -7.05 -16.81
CA ARG A 53 10.10 -6.09 -17.81
C ARG A 53 9.59 -6.79 -19.07
N GLU A 54 10.27 -7.85 -19.49
CA GLU A 54 9.97 -8.66 -20.66
C GLU A 54 8.61 -9.36 -20.51
N GLU A 55 8.34 -9.93 -19.33
CA GLU A 55 7.04 -10.51 -18.99
C GLU A 55 5.91 -9.47 -19.04
N VAL A 56 6.12 -8.27 -18.46
CA VAL A 56 5.11 -7.20 -18.50
C VAL A 56 4.85 -6.69 -19.92
N LEU A 57 5.89 -6.60 -20.76
CA LEU A 57 5.75 -6.15 -22.15
C LEU A 57 5.03 -7.18 -23.04
N SER A 58 5.19 -8.46 -22.74
CA SER A 58 4.53 -9.56 -23.44
C SER A 58 3.15 -9.90 -22.86
N ALA A 59 2.81 -9.38 -21.68
CA ALA A 59 1.51 -9.58 -21.05
C ALA A 59 0.35 -8.96 -21.87
N PRO A 60 -0.88 -9.49 -21.69
CA PRO A 60 -2.09 -8.88 -22.24
C PRO A 60 -2.35 -7.48 -21.68
N GLU A 61 -3.05 -6.65 -22.43
CA GLU A 61 -3.44 -5.32 -21.97
C GLU A 61 -4.52 -5.38 -20.88
N ALA A 62 -4.63 -4.33 -20.08
CA ALA A 62 -5.66 -4.23 -19.04
C ALA A 62 -7.07 -4.46 -19.58
N ASP A 63 -7.38 -3.99 -20.79
CA ASP A 63 -8.65 -4.25 -21.46
C ASP A 63 -8.93 -5.75 -21.59
N GLU A 64 -7.99 -6.54 -22.13
CA GLU A 64 -8.18 -7.99 -22.28
C GLU A 64 -8.27 -8.68 -20.91
N VAL A 65 -7.38 -8.33 -19.98
CA VAL A 65 -7.32 -9.01 -18.68
C VAL A 65 -8.61 -8.78 -17.89
N PHE A 66 -9.08 -7.54 -17.80
CA PHE A 66 -10.26 -7.23 -17.00
C PHE A 66 -11.56 -7.61 -17.71
N ALA A 67 -11.58 -7.75 -19.03
CA ALA A 67 -12.70 -8.38 -19.74
C ALA A 67 -12.79 -9.88 -19.38
N ARG A 68 -11.67 -10.62 -19.41
CA ARG A 68 -11.66 -12.03 -18.97
C ARG A 68 -11.98 -12.17 -17.48
N PHE A 69 -11.50 -11.24 -16.67
CA PHE A 69 -11.84 -11.19 -15.25
C PHE A 69 -13.33 -10.98 -15.05
N TYR A 70 -13.92 -10.05 -15.81
CA TYR A 70 -15.37 -9.81 -15.79
C TYR A 70 -16.11 -11.11 -16.08
N ASP A 71 -15.77 -11.84 -17.13
CA ASP A 71 -16.43 -13.10 -17.50
C ASP A 71 -16.28 -14.18 -16.43
N TRP A 72 -15.12 -14.25 -15.78
CA TRP A 72 -14.82 -15.21 -14.72
C TRP A 72 -15.67 -15.00 -13.45
N LEU A 73 -16.08 -13.77 -13.14
CA LEU A 73 -16.91 -13.47 -11.96
C LEU A 73 -18.27 -14.16 -12.05
N ASP A 74 -18.65 -14.87 -10.98
CA ASP A 74 -20.03 -15.26 -10.78
C ASP A 74 -20.86 -14.05 -10.35
N LYS A 75 -21.77 -13.64 -11.24
CA LYS A 75 -22.64 -12.47 -11.13
C LYS A 75 -24.06 -12.82 -10.65
N SER A 76 -24.30 -14.06 -10.20
CA SER A 76 -25.59 -14.49 -9.66
C SER A 76 -25.92 -13.90 -8.29
N GLU A 77 -24.92 -13.42 -7.56
CA GLU A 77 -25.07 -12.81 -6.23
C GLU A 77 -24.32 -11.48 -6.12
N ALA A 78 -24.59 -10.74 -5.03
CA ALA A 78 -23.78 -9.58 -4.68
C ALA A 78 -22.30 -9.95 -4.51
N LEU A 79 -21.44 -9.17 -5.16
CA LEU A 79 -19.99 -9.33 -5.15
C LEU A 79 -19.38 -8.58 -3.98
N LYS A 80 -18.44 -9.21 -3.26
CA LYS A 80 -17.56 -8.53 -2.31
C LYS A 80 -16.11 -8.91 -2.59
N PHE A 81 -15.24 -7.92 -2.71
CA PHE A 81 -13.81 -8.13 -2.93
C PHE A 81 -13.06 -7.79 -1.65
N TYR A 82 -12.39 -8.75 -1.03
CA TYR A 82 -11.52 -8.54 0.12
C TYR A 82 -10.10 -8.33 -0.37
N CYS A 83 -9.45 -7.27 0.11
CA CYS A 83 -8.03 -7.01 -0.09
C CYS A 83 -7.31 -6.89 1.27
N TYR A 84 -5.99 -6.76 1.26
CA TYR A 84 -5.20 -6.62 2.48
C TYR A 84 -4.42 -5.31 2.51
N GLY A 85 -5.03 -4.26 3.08
CA GLY A 85 -4.54 -2.89 3.02
C GLY A 85 -5.39 -2.02 2.08
N ASP A 86 -4.94 -0.79 1.83
CA ASP A 86 -5.71 0.24 1.10
C ASP A 86 -5.17 0.57 -0.30
N CYS A 87 -4.11 -0.10 -0.74
CA CYS A 87 -3.46 0.15 -2.03
C CYS A 87 -4.28 -0.32 -3.23
N ASP A 88 -4.89 -1.51 -3.17
CA ASP A 88 -5.56 -2.16 -4.31
C ASP A 88 -6.66 -1.30 -4.93
N ARG A 89 -7.42 -0.60 -4.09
CA ARG A 89 -8.46 0.32 -4.55
C ARG A 89 -7.88 1.45 -5.41
N ARG A 90 -6.71 1.97 -5.03
CA ARG A 90 -6.02 3.02 -5.77
C ARG A 90 -5.44 2.50 -7.07
N PHE A 91 -4.91 1.28 -7.08
CA PHE A 91 -4.43 0.63 -8.30
C PHE A 91 -5.55 0.40 -9.31
N ALA A 92 -6.71 -0.06 -8.84
CA ALA A 92 -7.91 -0.20 -9.67
C ALA A 92 -8.37 1.15 -10.23
N LEU A 93 -8.39 2.22 -9.41
CA LEU A 93 -8.74 3.58 -9.86
C LEU A 93 -7.77 4.14 -10.91
N ASN A 94 -6.47 3.90 -10.76
CA ASN A 94 -5.48 4.37 -11.73
C ASN A 94 -5.51 3.57 -13.03
N THR A 95 -5.96 2.31 -12.97
CA THR A 95 -6.09 1.44 -14.15
C THR A 95 -7.41 1.69 -14.89
N VAL A 96 -8.52 1.99 -14.19
CA VAL A 96 -9.84 2.16 -14.84
C VAL A 96 -9.86 3.34 -15.83
N VAL A 97 -9.08 4.39 -15.57
CA VAL A 97 -8.99 5.55 -16.48
C VAL A 97 -8.21 5.26 -17.77
N THR A 98 -7.54 4.11 -17.85
CA THR A 98 -6.76 3.73 -19.04
C THR A 98 -7.49 2.72 -19.92
N VAL A 99 -8.46 1.97 -19.41
CA VAL A 99 -9.23 0.98 -20.18
C VAL A 99 -10.38 1.60 -20.99
N THR A 100 -10.68 0.98 -22.12
CA THR A 100 -11.72 1.40 -23.08
C THR A 100 -12.80 0.34 -23.30
N ASP A 101 -12.50 -0.94 -23.03
CA ASP A 101 -13.43 -2.05 -23.10
C ASP A 101 -14.49 -1.96 -21.99
N PHE A 102 -15.74 -2.22 -22.35
CA PHE A 102 -16.88 -2.08 -21.45
C PHE A 102 -16.86 -3.11 -20.32
N SER A 103 -16.52 -4.37 -20.62
CA SER A 103 -16.44 -5.44 -19.62
C SER A 103 -15.29 -5.17 -18.65
N ALA A 104 -14.14 -4.74 -19.15
CA ALA A 104 -12.99 -4.32 -18.35
C ALA A 104 -13.32 -3.15 -17.42
N GLN A 105 -13.95 -2.09 -17.94
CA GLN A 105 -14.40 -0.95 -17.13
C GLN A 105 -15.40 -1.38 -16.06
N THR A 106 -16.32 -2.29 -16.40
CA THR A 106 -17.32 -2.81 -15.47
C THR A 106 -16.67 -3.63 -14.36
N ALA A 107 -15.75 -4.55 -14.68
CA ALA A 107 -15.00 -5.32 -13.69
C ALA A 107 -14.25 -4.43 -12.70
N LEU A 108 -13.46 -3.47 -13.20
CA LEU A 108 -12.73 -2.53 -12.35
C LEU A 108 -13.67 -1.68 -11.49
N SER A 109 -14.79 -1.21 -12.06
CA SER A 109 -15.79 -0.44 -11.31
C SER A 109 -16.46 -1.26 -10.20
N LEU A 110 -16.76 -2.54 -10.47
CA LEU A 110 -17.28 -3.47 -9.46
C LEU A 110 -16.29 -3.69 -8.32
N ILE A 111 -15.01 -3.85 -8.62
CA ILE A 111 -13.95 -3.94 -7.61
C ILE A 111 -13.92 -2.64 -6.78
N ILE A 112 -13.78 -1.48 -7.42
CA ILE A 112 -13.68 -0.17 -6.74
C ILE A 112 -14.87 0.12 -5.81
N ALA A 113 -16.07 -0.29 -6.21
CA ALA A 113 -17.31 -0.08 -5.46
C ALA A 113 -17.48 -1.08 -4.30
N ASN A 114 -16.95 -2.30 -4.42
CA ASN A 114 -17.23 -3.39 -3.49
C ASN A 114 -15.99 -3.96 -2.79
N ILE A 115 -14.86 -3.26 -2.85
CA ILE A 115 -13.62 -3.64 -2.17
C ILE A 115 -13.68 -3.34 -0.67
N VAL A 116 -13.19 -4.27 0.14
CA VAL A 116 -13.19 -4.25 1.60
C VAL A 116 -11.79 -4.59 2.10
N ASP A 117 -11.18 -3.68 2.86
CA ASP A 117 -9.89 -3.92 3.51
C ASP A 117 -10.08 -4.87 4.70
N PHE A 118 -9.67 -6.12 4.52
CA PHE A 118 -9.75 -7.16 5.54
C PHE A 118 -8.74 -6.96 6.68
N SER A 119 -7.64 -6.22 6.46
CA SER A 119 -6.64 -5.97 7.49
C SER A 119 -7.24 -5.24 8.70
N VAL A 120 -8.28 -4.43 8.48
CA VAL A 120 -9.03 -3.72 9.52
C VAL A 120 -9.88 -4.67 10.36
N GLU A 121 -10.52 -5.67 9.73
CA GLU A 121 -11.28 -6.70 10.44
C GLU A 121 -10.35 -7.60 11.24
N LEU A 122 -9.25 -8.04 10.62
CA LEU A 122 -8.27 -8.92 11.24
C LEU A 122 -7.57 -8.25 12.44
N ARG A 123 -7.25 -6.95 12.33
CA ARG A 123 -6.74 -6.17 13.46
C ARG A 123 -7.68 -6.21 14.67
N ARG A 124 -8.99 -6.09 14.43
CA ARG A 124 -10.00 -6.15 15.51
C ARG A 124 -10.10 -7.56 16.07
N HIS A 125 -10.07 -8.58 15.21
CA HIS A 125 -10.07 -9.99 15.61
C HIS A 125 -8.94 -10.29 16.60
N PHE A 126 -7.72 -9.84 16.32
CA PHE A 126 -6.57 -10.01 17.22
C PHE A 126 -6.50 -9.00 18.37
N LYS A 127 -7.47 -8.09 18.52
CA LYS A 127 -7.50 -7.04 19.56
C LYS A 127 -6.28 -6.12 19.53
N MET A 128 -5.73 -5.85 18.34
CA MET A 128 -4.50 -5.08 18.17
C MET A 128 -4.76 -3.60 17.87
N LYS A 129 -3.82 -2.72 18.26
CA LYS A 129 -3.88 -1.29 17.90
C LYS A 129 -3.48 -1.01 16.45
N ARG A 130 -2.66 -1.87 15.85
CA ARG A 130 -2.15 -1.75 14.47
C ARG A 130 -2.43 -3.03 13.68
N SER A 131 -2.62 -2.89 12.37
CA SER A 131 -2.76 -4.05 11.48
C SER A 131 -1.43 -4.80 11.41
N ILE A 132 -1.50 -6.13 11.37
CA ILE A 132 -0.34 -7.00 11.14
C ILE A 132 -0.11 -7.18 9.64
N GLY A 133 1.09 -7.59 9.24
CA GLY A 133 1.35 -8.00 7.85
C GLY A 133 0.65 -9.32 7.52
N LEU A 134 0.25 -9.51 6.26
CA LEU A 134 -0.42 -10.72 5.79
C LEU A 134 0.44 -11.96 6.05
N ALA A 135 1.73 -11.91 5.70
CA ALA A 135 2.68 -12.99 5.97
C ALA A 135 2.69 -13.41 7.44
N LYS A 136 2.70 -12.44 8.38
CA LYS A 136 2.68 -12.73 9.83
C LYS A 136 1.38 -13.40 10.26
N ALA A 137 0.25 -13.01 9.68
CA ALA A 137 -1.05 -13.65 9.93
C ALA A 137 -1.07 -15.10 9.41
N VAL A 138 -0.56 -15.34 8.21
CA VAL A 138 -0.48 -16.69 7.63
C VAL A 138 0.46 -17.56 8.46
N SER A 139 1.64 -17.04 8.83
CA SER A 139 2.61 -17.75 9.67
C SER A 139 1.99 -18.21 10.99
N TYR A 140 1.20 -17.33 11.63
CA TYR A 140 0.46 -17.68 12.84
C TYR A 140 -0.50 -18.84 12.62
N TYR A 141 -1.32 -18.78 11.56
CA TYR A 141 -2.32 -19.81 11.28
C TYR A 141 -1.73 -21.14 10.82
N ARG A 142 -0.58 -21.13 10.15
CA ARG A 142 0.11 -22.34 9.70
C ARG A 142 1.09 -22.91 10.71
N GLY A 143 1.57 -22.11 11.66
CA GLY A 143 2.61 -22.52 12.61
C GLY A 143 4.00 -22.62 11.99
N GLU A 144 4.24 -21.94 10.87
CA GLU A 144 5.52 -21.93 10.14
C GLU A 144 5.86 -20.51 9.67
N GLU A 145 7.13 -20.22 9.39
CA GLU A 145 7.52 -18.92 8.87
C GLU A 145 7.26 -18.81 7.36
N ILE A 146 6.46 -17.81 6.97
CA ILE A 146 6.15 -17.51 5.57
C ILE A 146 6.99 -16.33 5.07
N VAL A 147 7.68 -16.55 3.95
CA VAL A 147 8.35 -15.51 3.18
C VAL A 147 7.44 -15.08 2.02
N GLN A 148 6.86 -13.88 2.11
CA GLN A 148 6.01 -13.32 1.06
C GLN A 148 6.85 -12.90 -0.14
N ARG A 149 6.46 -13.37 -1.34
CA ARG A 149 7.17 -13.11 -2.59
C ARG A 149 6.53 -12.02 -3.46
N HIS A 150 5.50 -11.35 -2.95
CA HIS A 150 4.71 -10.35 -3.68
C HIS A 150 4.25 -10.89 -5.04
N ASN A 151 3.67 -12.10 -4.98
CA ASN A 151 2.94 -12.71 -6.08
C ASN A 151 1.46 -12.55 -5.77
N SER A 152 0.75 -11.83 -6.63
CA SER A 152 -0.64 -11.47 -6.36
C SER A 152 -1.58 -12.67 -6.20
N LEU A 153 -1.31 -13.82 -6.83
CA LEU A 153 -2.13 -15.01 -6.62
C LEU A 153 -1.85 -15.66 -5.27
N ASP A 154 -0.58 -15.83 -4.92
CA ASP A 154 -0.19 -16.38 -3.62
C ASP A 154 -0.78 -15.54 -2.49
N ASP A 155 -0.74 -14.21 -2.62
CA ASP A 155 -1.26 -13.27 -1.64
C ASP A 155 -2.80 -13.32 -1.55
N ALA A 156 -3.50 -13.48 -2.68
CA ALA A 156 -4.94 -13.74 -2.68
C ALA A 156 -5.31 -15.08 -2.00
N VAL A 157 -4.51 -16.14 -2.21
CA VAL A 157 -4.69 -17.44 -1.55
C VAL A 157 -4.47 -17.32 -0.04
N TYR A 158 -3.40 -16.64 0.37
CA TYR A 158 -3.11 -16.37 1.78
C TYR A 158 -4.23 -15.55 2.44
N LEU A 159 -4.72 -14.52 1.77
CA LEU A 159 -5.82 -13.70 2.26
C LEU A 159 -7.09 -14.54 2.49
N ARG A 160 -7.44 -15.40 1.53
CA ARG A 160 -8.56 -16.34 1.66
C ARG A 160 -8.39 -17.26 2.86
N GLU A 161 -7.20 -17.84 3.03
CA GLU A 161 -6.91 -18.75 4.14
C GLU A 161 -7.10 -18.04 5.49
N VAL A 162 -6.46 -16.89 5.66
CA VAL A 162 -6.54 -16.09 6.90
C VAL A 162 -7.99 -15.69 7.19
N PHE A 163 -8.75 -15.31 6.16
CA PHE A 163 -10.17 -14.95 6.31
C PHE A 163 -11.00 -16.10 6.92
N PHE A 164 -10.88 -17.32 6.40
CA PHE A 164 -11.66 -18.45 6.91
C PHE A 164 -11.17 -18.94 8.27
N ARG A 165 -9.86 -18.93 8.50
CA ARG A 165 -9.27 -19.32 9.79
C ARG A 165 -9.72 -18.37 10.90
N SER A 166 -9.64 -17.06 10.69
CA SER A 166 -10.02 -16.06 11.70
C SER A 166 -11.52 -16.06 12.04
N ARG A 167 -12.37 -16.60 11.16
CA ARG A 167 -13.82 -16.72 11.41
C ARG A 167 -14.16 -17.95 12.26
N SER A 168 -13.29 -18.95 12.25
CA SER A 168 -13.46 -20.20 12.99
C SER A 168 -12.80 -20.15 14.37
N GLU A 169 -11.96 -19.14 14.59
CA GLU A 169 -11.19 -18.94 15.81
C GLU A 169 -11.83 -17.89 16.73
N VAL A 170 -11.64 -18.07 18.04
CA VAL A 170 -11.94 -17.06 19.06
C VAL A 170 -10.64 -16.66 19.73
N ILE A 171 -10.27 -15.37 19.63
CA ILE A 171 -9.07 -14.83 20.25
C ILE A 171 -9.40 -14.20 21.59
N ASP A 172 -8.95 -14.84 22.68
CA ASP A 172 -9.07 -14.29 24.03
C ASP A 172 -7.94 -13.30 24.34
N LYS A 173 -6.70 -13.69 24.04
CA LYS A 173 -5.50 -12.88 24.20
C LYS A 173 -4.80 -12.76 22.85
N CYS A 174 -4.34 -11.55 22.51
CA CYS A 174 -3.58 -11.32 21.28
C CYS A 174 -2.36 -12.26 21.25
N PRO A 175 -2.21 -13.10 20.20
CA PRO A 175 -1.11 -14.06 20.10
C PRO A 175 0.19 -13.39 19.63
N PHE A 176 0.09 -12.17 19.10
CA PHE A 176 1.24 -11.39 18.72
C PHE A 176 1.70 -10.58 19.93
N GLU A 177 3.00 -10.63 20.20
CA GLU A 177 3.63 -9.60 21.02
C GLU A 177 3.37 -8.26 20.30
N GLU A 178 2.56 -7.40 20.91
CA GLU A 178 2.65 -5.98 20.57
C GLU A 178 4.06 -5.61 20.98
N GLU A 179 4.97 -5.53 20.00
CA GLU A 179 6.16 -4.69 20.13
C GLU A 179 5.64 -3.29 20.42
N LEU A 180 5.39 -3.01 21.71
CA LEU A 180 5.54 -1.67 22.22
C LEU A 180 6.97 -1.33 21.85
N PRO A 181 7.21 -0.37 20.93
CA PRO A 181 8.57 0.05 20.73
C PRO A 181 9.07 0.43 22.12
N SER A 182 10.12 -0.24 22.59
CA SER A 182 10.93 0.30 23.67
C SER A 182 11.18 1.77 23.30
N PRO A 183 11.18 2.71 24.24
CA PRO A 183 11.64 4.07 23.94
C PRO A 183 13.01 4.07 23.22
N ALA A 184 13.81 3.02 23.40
CA ALA A 184 15.07 2.77 22.69
C ALA A 184 14.92 2.13 21.29
N ASP A 185 13.85 1.36 21.04
CA ASP A 185 13.55 0.67 19.77
C ASP A 185 12.66 1.49 18.84
N ILE A 186 12.47 2.79 19.15
CA ILE A 186 12.30 3.79 18.10
C ILE A 186 13.63 3.90 17.35
N VAL A 187 13.99 2.83 16.64
CA VAL A 187 14.95 2.89 15.55
C VAL A 187 14.24 3.67 14.47
N HIS A 188 14.42 4.98 14.52
CA HIS A 188 14.07 5.87 13.44
C HIS A 188 14.82 5.39 12.20
N THR A 189 14.16 4.58 11.37
CA THR A 189 14.62 4.20 10.04
C THR A 189 15.04 5.48 9.31
N GLY A 190 16.34 5.74 9.26
CA GLY A 190 16.99 6.79 8.48
C GLY A 190 16.40 8.20 8.60
N LYS A 191 16.21 8.74 9.81
CA LYS A 191 16.01 10.20 9.94
C LYS A 191 17.30 10.92 9.56
N ARG A 192 17.42 11.31 8.29
CA ARG A 192 18.22 12.48 7.89
C ARG A 192 17.60 13.65 8.66
N SER A 193 18.20 14.00 9.80
CA SER A 193 17.74 15.14 10.57
C SER A 193 17.81 16.38 9.68
N VAL A 194 16.91 17.32 9.94
CA VAL A 194 16.70 18.49 9.09
C VAL A 194 17.07 19.72 9.89
N VAL A 195 17.97 20.53 9.34
CA VAL A 195 18.43 21.75 9.97
C VAL A 195 17.75 22.94 9.32
N ALA A 196 17.20 23.84 10.11
CA ALA A 196 16.73 25.15 9.66
C ALA A 196 17.72 26.22 10.10
N LEU A 197 18.17 27.03 9.14
CA LEU A 197 19.16 28.09 9.33
C LEU A 197 18.52 29.43 8.98
N ARG A 198 18.67 30.41 9.85
CA ARG A 198 18.33 31.81 9.59
C ARG A 198 19.28 32.71 10.39
N ASP A 199 20.07 33.52 9.70
CA ASP A 199 21.10 34.35 10.32
C ASP A 199 22.04 33.49 11.20
N GLU A 200 22.22 33.81 12.49
CA GLU A 200 22.99 33.00 13.45
C GLU A 200 22.16 31.93 14.18
N PHE A 201 20.89 31.78 13.82
CA PHE A 201 19.97 30.82 14.45
C PHE A 201 19.94 29.50 13.68
N GLU A 202 20.34 28.43 14.37
CA GLU A 202 20.27 27.06 13.89
C GLU A 202 19.36 26.22 14.78
N ILE A 203 18.45 25.46 14.16
CA ILE A 203 17.63 24.47 14.87
C ILE A 203 17.59 23.16 14.08
N THR A 204 17.84 22.06 14.79
CA THR A 204 17.80 20.71 14.21
C THR A 204 16.52 20.01 14.59
N PHE A 205 15.85 19.42 13.60
CA PHE A 205 14.65 18.62 13.75
C PHE A 205 14.92 17.18 13.39
N ALA A 206 14.23 16.28 14.09
CA ALA A 206 14.29 14.87 13.77
C ALA A 206 13.71 14.55 12.37
N SER A 207 12.84 15.40 11.79
CA SER A 207 12.29 15.17 10.44
C SER A 207 11.62 16.43 9.88
N CYS A 208 11.32 16.46 8.58
CA CYS A 208 10.46 17.49 7.99
C CYS A 208 9.09 17.58 8.66
N GLY A 209 8.54 16.46 9.15
CA GLY A 209 7.27 16.45 9.87
C GLY A 209 7.35 17.16 11.23
N LYS A 210 8.50 17.07 11.93
CA LYS A 210 8.75 17.80 13.18
C LYS A 210 9.04 19.28 12.93
N ALA A 211 9.77 19.58 11.86
CA ALA A 211 9.95 20.95 11.40
C ALA A 211 8.60 21.62 11.03
N ALA A 212 7.68 20.88 10.40
CA ALA A 212 6.35 21.38 10.06
C ALA A 212 5.48 21.68 11.30
N GLU A 213 5.54 20.84 12.34
CA GLU A 213 4.89 21.10 13.63
C GLU A 213 5.42 22.39 14.26
N TRP A 214 6.75 22.54 14.28
CA TRP A 214 7.41 23.72 14.85
C TRP A 214 7.03 25.00 14.10
N LEU A 215 7.11 25.01 12.76
CA LEU A 215 6.67 26.16 11.95
C LEU A 215 5.21 26.53 12.22
N SER A 216 4.35 25.54 12.44
CA SER A 216 2.95 25.82 12.75
C SER A 216 2.77 26.48 14.11
N GLN A 217 3.54 26.07 15.10
CA GLN A 217 3.47 26.63 16.45
C GLN A 217 4.09 28.03 16.51
N THR A 218 5.20 28.25 15.79
CA THR A 218 5.97 29.51 15.89
C THR A 218 5.54 30.56 14.88
N GLN A 219 5.23 30.19 13.64
CA GLN A 219 4.89 31.14 12.57
C GLN A 219 3.37 31.24 12.36
N LEU A 220 2.67 30.11 12.28
CA LEU A 220 1.24 30.09 11.94
C LEU A 220 0.31 30.21 13.15
N LYS A 221 0.84 30.01 14.37
CA LYS A 221 0.11 30.01 15.65
C LYS A 221 -1.20 29.19 15.62
N LYS A 222 -1.19 28.06 14.91
CA LYS A 222 -2.34 27.15 14.81
C LYS A 222 -1.93 25.69 14.90
N LYS A 223 -2.89 24.81 15.18
CA LYS A 223 -2.71 23.36 15.10
C LYS A 223 -3.01 22.91 13.66
N LEU A 224 -2.12 22.12 13.06
CA LEU A 224 -2.31 21.59 11.71
C LEU A 224 -3.19 20.35 11.71
N THR A 225 -4.01 20.22 10.67
CA THR A 225 -4.56 18.93 10.25
C THR A 225 -3.46 18.01 9.71
N VAL A 226 -3.74 16.71 9.63
CA VAL A 226 -2.80 15.71 9.07
C VAL A 226 -2.37 16.08 7.65
N ARG A 227 -3.31 16.55 6.82
CA ARG A 227 -3.06 16.96 5.42
C ARG A 227 -2.18 18.21 5.33
N GLU A 228 -2.42 19.22 6.16
CA GLU A 228 -1.60 20.43 6.18
C GLU A 228 -0.18 20.15 6.66
N LYS A 229 -0.02 19.27 7.65
CA LYS A 229 1.30 18.83 8.13
C LYS A 229 2.08 18.14 7.02
N GLN A 230 1.44 17.24 6.27
CA GLN A 230 2.10 16.56 5.14
C GLN A 230 2.51 17.57 4.05
N ASN A 231 1.65 18.54 3.73
CA ASN A 231 1.95 19.57 2.74
C ASN A 231 3.17 20.43 3.13
N ILE A 232 3.25 20.88 4.39
CA ILE A 232 4.39 21.67 4.88
C ILE A 232 5.66 20.81 4.93
N SER A 233 5.55 19.55 5.37
CA SER A 233 6.67 18.60 5.36
C SER A 233 7.25 18.43 3.94
N ASN A 234 6.39 18.27 2.93
CA ASN A 234 6.80 18.14 1.53
C ASN A 234 7.45 19.42 1.00
N LYS A 235 6.93 20.61 1.37
CA LYS A 235 7.54 21.90 0.99
C LYS A 235 8.93 22.08 1.59
N ILE A 236 9.15 21.67 2.83
CA ILE A 236 10.48 21.68 3.46
C ILE A 236 11.42 20.71 2.72
N SER A 237 10.95 19.51 2.38
CA SER A 237 11.74 18.55 1.60
C SER A 237 12.17 19.09 0.25
N LEU A 238 11.24 19.73 -0.47
CA LEU A 238 11.50 20.32 -1.78
C LEU A 238 12.41 21.56 -1.70
N ALA A 239 12.31 22.33 -0.62
CA ALA A 239 13.18 23.47 -0.34
C ALA A 239 14.64 23.04 -0.18
N MET A 240 14.88 21.92 0.53
CA MET A 240 16.21 21.31 0.66
C MET A 240 16.77 20.81 -0.68
N GLU A 241 15.94 20.17 -1.51
CA GLU A 241 16.37 19.63 -2.81
C GLU A 241 16.73 20.72 -3.82
N ARG A 242 16.06 21.87 -3.72
CA ARG A 242 16.23 22.99 -4.64
C ARG A 242 17.19 24.05 -4.12
N ASP A 243 17.76 23.86 -2.92
CA ASP A 243 18.56 24.83 -2.19
C ASP A 243 17.90 26.22 -2.14
N LYS A 244 16.58 26.24 -1.88
CA LYS A 244 15.78 27.47 -1.80
C LYS A 244 15.26 27.68 -0.39
N PRO A 245 15.19 28.93 0.10
CA PRO A 245 14.61 29.21 1.40
C PRO A 245 13.11 28.90 1.41
N TYR A 246 12.62 28.42 2.56
CA TYR A 246 11.19 28.24 2.80
C TYR A 246 10.83 28.75 4.19
N SER A 247 9.78 29.58 4.27
CA SER A 247 9.33 30.23 5.51
C SER A 247 10.43 31.05 6.21
N GLY A 248 11.36 31.63 5.46
CA GLY A 248 12.47 32.43 5.99
C GLY A 248 13.66 31.63 6.51
N PHE A 249 13.70 30.31 6.29
CA PHE A 249 14.82 29.45 6.67
C PHE A 249 15.45 28.77 5.45
N ILE A 250 16.77 28.61 5.48
CA ILE A 250 17.50 27.68 4.61
C ILE A 250 17.42 26.30 5.27
N TRP A 251 16.99 25.30 4.50
CA TRP A 251 16.80 23.95 5.01
C TRP A 251 17.92 23.04 4.49
N ARG A 252 18.54 22.26 5.38
CA ARG A 252 19.58 21.30 5.02
C ARG A 252 19.31 19.92 5.60
N ARG A 253 19.71 18.88 4.87
CA ARG A 253 19.80 17.53 5.44
C ARG A 253 21.10 17.44 6.22
N ASN A 254 21.00 17.09 7.49
CA ASN A 254 22.17 16.74 8.28
C ASN A 254 22.73 15.42 7.74
N LYS A 255 24.00 15.43 7.38
CA LYS A 255 24.75 14.23 6.99
C LYS A 255 25.53 13.79 8.22
N GLN A 256 24.95 12.87 8.99
CA GLN A 256 25.74 11.97 9.82
C GLN A 256 25.95 10.68 9.03
#